data_AF-A0A8T0WCV7-F1
#
_entry.id   AF-A0A8T0WCV7-F1
#
_cell.length_a   1.000
_cell.length_b   1.000
_cell.length_c   1.000
_cell.angle_alpha   90.00
_cell.angle_beta   90.00
_cell.angle_gamma   90.00
#
_symmetry.space_group_name_H-M   'P 1'
#
loop_
_entity.id
_entity.type
_entity.pdbx_description
1 polymer ?
#
loop_
_entity_poly.entity_id
_entity_poly.type
_entity_poly.pdbx_seq_one_letter_code
_entity_poly.pdbx_strand_id
1 'polypeptide(L)'
;MRRHAGRIVLLADAREIRIRAYSGEGSARDDAWALDLPPAARDLEVVGAPGHAAPAVAGPGAAALRKLSLGSVVIRGWPPHLLSLRPRLDELDIFSSRIGHARVDVRLPLLRFIDLDEVDVSPEDGRSGGPPFGEITIDAPELLELDVTCNAGSTTDYKSFRVRAPRLRLLCWANQFAERVAIDVGRPGSVKVGVIQQRSVYTREMESSREQMMQMLGGLLPDLPPESIAGVARPYMTLGECVDSDDDEDEPKQEKLTCDIDGLMSRGI
;
A
#
# COMPACT_ATOMS: atom_id res chain seq x y z
N MET A 1 11.53 -1.53 28.53
CA MET A 1 12.44 -1.89 27.41
C MET A 1 12.67 -0.77 26.38
N ARG A 2 11.68 0.04 25.98
CA ARG A 2 11.83 1.09 24.95
C ARG A 2 13.02 2.04 25.15
N ARG A 3 13.27 2.51 26.39
CA ARG A 3 14.43 3.36 26.75
C ARG A 3 15.81 2.74 26.50
N HIS A 4 15.90 1.41 26.39
CA HIS A 4 17.16 0.69 26.19
C HIS A 4 17.33 0.24 24.73
N ALA A 5 16.24 0.09 23.98
CA ALA A 5 16.28 -0.32 22.57
C ALA A 5 17.11 0.65 21.72
N GLY A 6 16.90 1.96 21.85
CA GLY A 6 17.70 2.95 21.12
C GLY A 6 19.20 2.88 21.45
N ARG A 7 19.56 2.69 22.73
CA ARG A 7 20.96 2.52 23.13
C ARG A 7 21.58 1.22 22.59
N ILE A 8 20.83 0.11 22.61
CA ILE A 8 21.30 -1.18 22.09
C ILE A 8 21.52 -1.08 20.58
N VAL A 9 20.57 -0.50 19.86
CA VAL A 9 20.64 -0.31 18.40
C VAL A 9 21.81 0.59 18.02
N LEU A 10 22.01 1.72 18.72
CA LEU A 10 23.14 2.61 18.49
C LEU A 10 24.49 1.93 18.76
N LEU A 11 24.58 1.11 19.82
CA LEU A 11 25.82 0.41 20.17
C LEU A 11 26.14 -0.76 19.23
N ALA A 12 25.12 -1.38 18.63
CA ALA A 12 25.32 -2.47 17.70
C ALA A 12 25.90 -2.01 16.35
N ASP A 13 25.69 -0.73 15.98
CA ASP A 13 26.05 -0.15 14.67
C ASP A 13 25.72 -1.09 13.49
N ALA A 14 24.54 -1.69 13.57
CA ALA A 14 24.11 -2.71 12.63
C ALA A 14 23.60 -2.08 11.32
N ARG A 15 23.88 -2.76 10.21
CA ARG A 15 23.33 -2.41 8.90
C ARG A 15 21.86 -2.75 8.76
N GLU A 16 21.46 -3.88 9.35
CA GLU A 16 20.09 -4.38 9.32
C GLU A 16 19.56 -4.45 10.74
N ILE A 17 18.42 -3.82 10.98
CA ILE A 17 17.80 -3.71 12.30
C ILE A 17 16.39 -4.25 12.20
N ARG A 18 16.10 -5.29 12.99
CA ARG A 18 14.77 -5.89 13.09
C ARG A 18 14.25 -5.74 14.51
N ILE A 19 13.09 -5.12 14.64
CA ILE A 19 12.44 -4.88 15.93
C ILE A 19 11.10 -5.62 15.92
N ARG A 20 10.94 -6.56 16.85
CA ARG A 20 9.70 -7.30 17.03
C ARG A 20 9.13 -7.02 18.41
N ALA A 21 7.94 -6.44 18.45
CA ALA A 21 7.20 -6.21 19.68
C ALA A 21 6.08 -7.24 19.79
N TYR A 22 6.31 -8.28 20.58
CA TYR A 22 5.30 -9.29 20.89
C TYR A 22 4.39 -8.78 22.01
N SER A 23 3.10 -9.10 21.94
CA SER A 23 2.13 -8.74 22.96
C SER A 23 2.53 -9.33 24.32
N GLY A 24 2.93 -8.47 25.26
CA GLY A 24 2.86 -8.77 26.68
C GLY A 24 1.51 -8.33 27.23
N GLU A 25 0.96 -9.06 28.20
CA GLU A 25 -0.18 -8.62 29.02
C GLU A 25 0.20 -7.32 29.74
N GLY A 26 -0.07 -6.16 29.13
CA GLY A 26 0.33 -4.88 29.71
C GLY A 26 0.41 -3.75 28.70
N SER A 27 -0.74 -3.15 28.41
CA SER A 27 -1.02 -1.72 28.17
C SER A 27 0.00 -0.81 27.44
N ALA A 28 0.96 -1.28 26.67
CA ALA A 28 1.89 -0.42 25.91
C ALA A 28 1.33 -0.05 24.52
N ARG A 29 0.01 -0.04 24.37
CA ARG A 29 -0.71 0.18 23.11
C ARG A 29 -0.64 1.63 22.60
N ASP A 30 0.00 2.56 23.31
CA ASP A 30 -0.21 3.98 23.02
C ASP A 30 1.00 4.92 23.01
N ASP A 31 2.16 4.56 23.57
CA ASP A 31 3.23 5.56 23.64
C ASP A 31 3.97 5.69 22.30
N ALA A 32 3.84 6.85 21.66
CA ALA A 32 4.74 7.29 20.63
C ALA A 32 6.20 7.18 21.14
N TRP A 33 7.08 6.63 20.33
CA TRP A 33 8.47 6.43 20.70
C TRP A 33 9.37 6.71 19.49
N ALA A 34 10.63 7.04 19.75
CA ALA A 34 11.60 7.35 18.71
C ALA A 34 12.71 6.29 18.66
N LEU A 35 13.26 6.07 17.48
CA LEU A 35 14.38 5.17 17.21
C LEU A 35 15.47 5.94 16.47
N ASP A 36 16.60 6.16 17.14
CA ASP A 36 17.80 6.71 16.52
C ASP A 36 18.59 5.59 15.83
N LEU A 37 18.66 5.66 14.49
CA LEU A 37 19.39 4.69 13.68
C LEU A 37 20.89 5.06 13.60
N PRO A 38 21.79 4.08 13.78
CA PRO A 38 23.23 4.29 13.66
C PRO A 38 23.64 4.55 12.20
N PRO A 39 24.80 5.19 11.94
CA PRO A 39 25.24 5.54 10.59
C PRO A 39 25.33 4.36 9.60
N ALA A 40 25.60 3.14 10.09
CA ALA A 40 25.64 1.95 9.26
C ALA A 40 24.27 1.45 8.81
N ALA A 41 23.18 1.85 9.46
CA ALA A 41 21.83 1.34 9.20
C ALA A 41 21.38 1.62 7.76
N ARG A 42 20.94 0.56 7.07
CA ARG A 42 20.37 0.62 5.72
C ARG A 42 18.98 0.01 5.67
N ASP A 43 18.71 -0.98 6.53
CA ASP A 43 17.46 -1.74 6.48
C ASP A 43 16.83 -1.75 7.86
N LEU A 44 15.55 -1.36 7.93
CA LEU A 44 14.77 -1.32 9.17
C LEU A 44 13.46 -2.09 8.97
N GLU A 45 13.27 -3.13 9.78
CA GLU A 45 12.01 -3.87 9.91
C GLU A 45 11.44 -3.64 11.31
N VAL A 46 10.20 -3.18 11.40
CA VAL A 46 9.47 -3.05 12.66
C VAL A 46 8.16 -3.81 12.56
N VAL A 47 8.04 -4.88 13.35
CA VAL A 47 6.81 -5.67 13.44
C VAL A 47 6.26 -5.56 14.85
N GLY A 48 5.05 -5.02 14.97
CA GLY A 48 4.32 -4.91 16.22
C GLY A 48 3.26 -5.99 16.40
N ALA A 49 2.55 -5.90 17.51
CA ALA A 49 1.22 -6.49 17.63
C ALA A 49 0.16 -5.41 17.36
N PRO A 50 -1.09 -5.76 16.98
CA PRO A 50 -2.14 -4.80 16.67
C PRO A 50 -2.26 -3.68 17.72
N GLY A 51 -2.25 -2.43 17.23
CA GLY A 51 -2.30 -1.22 18.05
C GLY A 51 -0.94 -0.67 18.51
N HIS A 52 0.19 -1.34 18.24
CA HIS A 52 1.50 -0.78 18.62
C HIS A 52 1.88 0.40 17.73
N ALA A 53 2.27 1.53 18.34
CA ALA A 53 2.77 2.68 17.59
C ALA A 53 4.11 2.35 16.89
N ALA A 54 4.21 2.70 15.60
CA ALA A 54 5.46 2.70 14.86
C ALA A 54 6.42 3.75 15.44
N PRO A 55 7.74 3.49 15.46
CA PRO A 55 8.70 4.47 15.93
C PRO A 55 8.79 5.67 14.98
N ALA A 56 8.98 6.86 15.54
CA ALA A 56 9.57 7.98 14.81
C ALA A 56 11.05 7.66 14.54
N VAL A 57 11.40 7.50 13.26
CA VAL A 57 12.77 7.14 12.85
C VAL A 57 13.61 8.40 12.73
N ALA A 58 14.75 8.42 13.42
CA ALA A 58 15.68 9.55 13.48
C ALA A 58 17.14 9.08 13.46
N GLY A 59 18.07 10.02 13.62
CA GLY A 59 19.50 9.74 13.65
C GLY A 59 20.18 9.68 12.26
N PRO A 60 21.52 9.53 12.24
CA PRO A 60 22.31 9.59 11.01
C PRO A 60 21.99 8.46 10.02
N GLY A 61 21.59 7.28 10.52
CA GLY A 61 21.19 6.16 9.68
C GLY A 61 19.88 6.38 8.93
N ALA A 62 18.97 7.22 9.46
CA ALA A 62 17.65 7.42 8.88
C ALA A 62 17.69 8.05 7.48
N ALA A 63 18.64 8.96 7.22
CA ALA A 63 18.85 9.55 5.90
C ALA A 63 19.42 8.54 4.88
N ALA A 64 20.16 7.54 5.36
CA ALA A 64 20.83 6.53 4.56
C ALA A 64 20.03 5.23 4.41
N LEU A 65 18.85 5.17 5.01
CA LEU A 65 17.95 4.01 4.96
C LEU A 65 17.53 3.75 3.51
N ARG A 66 17.64 2.49 3.10
CA ARG A 66 17.29 1.96 1.78
C ARG A 66 16.02 1.12 1.83
N LYS A 67 15.81 0.35 2.89
CA LYS A 67 14.59 -0.44 3.11
C LYS A 67 13.90 -0.09 4.42
N LEU A 68 12.60 0.14 4.37
CA LEU A 68 11.74 0.32 5.53
C LEU A 68 10.55 -0.64 5.42
N SER A 69 10.38 -1.49 6.42
CA SER A 69 9.26 -2.42 6.52
C SER A 69 8.52 -2.20 7.85
N LEU A 70 7.22 -1.92 7.78
CA LEU A 70 6.35 -1.65 8.92
C LEU A 70 5.17 -2.62 8.94
N GLY A 71 5.13 -3.48 9.94
CA GLY A 71 4.18 -4.57 10.05
C GLY A 71 3.34 -4.51 11.32
N SER A 72 2.02 -4.63 11.20
CA SER A 72 1.12 -4.70 12.36
C SER A 72 1.30 -3.54 13.36
N VAL A 73 1.47 -2.32 12.84
CA VAL A 73 1.69 -1.09 13.64
C VAL A 73 0.71 0.03 13.31
N VAL A 74 0.64 1.03 14.19
CA VAL A 74 -0.08 2.30 14.00
C VAL A 74 0.93 3.41 13.68
N ILE A 75 0.81 4.02 12.51
CA ILE A 75 1.68 5.08 12.00
C ILE A 75 0.98 6.42 12.23
N ARG A 76 1.36 7.12 13.32
CA ARG A 76 0.72 8.37 13.76
C ARG A 76 1.27 9.64 13.12
N GLY A 77 2.48 9.58 12.58
CA GLY A 77 3.10 10.67 11.85
C GLY A 77 3.41 10.19 10.46
N TRP A 78 2.65 10.63 9.45
CA TRP A 78 2.91 10.28 8.06
C TRP A 78 3.52 11.47 7.29
N PRO A 79 4.56 11.21 6.46
CA PRO A 79 5.44 10.03 6.54
C PRO A 79 6.20 10.03 7.88
N PRO A 80 6.74 8.89 8.32
CA PRO A 80 7.35 8.74 9.65
C PRO A 80 8.61 9.59 9.84
N HIS A 81 8.47 10.91 9.98
CA HIS A 81 9.52 11.93 10.08
C HIS A 81 10.74 11.79 9.14
N LEU A 82 10.67 10.96 8.09
CA LEU A 82 11.75 10.73 7.13
C LEU A 82 11.99 11.92 6.22
N LEU A 83 10.98 12.76 5.94
CA LEU A 83 11.07 13.84 4.95
C LEU A 83 12.08 14.93 5.31
N SER A 84 12.39 15.12 6.59
CA SER A 84 13.42 16.07 7.01
C SER A 84 14.83 15.64 6.58
N LEU A 85 15.00 14.37 6.17
CA LEU A 85 16.30 13.74 5.93
C LEU A 85 16.57 13.38 4.46
N ARG A 86 15.69 13.75 3.51
CA ARG A 86 15.78 13.35 2.08
C ARG A 86 16.18 11.88 1.93
N PRO A 87 15.33 10.96 2.41
CA PRO A 87 15.67 9.56 2.59
C PRO A 87 16.02 8.93 1.22
N ARG A 88 17.04 8.07 1.22
CA ARG A 88 17.46 7.30 0.04
C ARG A 88 16.72 5.95 -0.06
N LEU A 89 15.43 5.98 0.27
CA LEU A 89 14.63 4.77 0.36
C LEU A 89 14.40 4.19 -1.03
N ASP A 90 14.82 2.95 -1.21
CA ASP A 90 14.62 2.15 -2.41
C ASP A 90 13.36 1.26 -2.29
N GLU A 91 13.00 0.86 -1.07
CA GLU A 91 11.93 -0.10 -0.78
C GLU A 91 11.13 0.31 0.47
N LEU A 92 9.81 0.29 0.34
CA LEU A 92 8.85 0.61 1.40
C LEU A 92 7.77 -0.46 1.45
N ASP A 93 7.76 -1.22 2.54
CA ASP A 93 6.75 -2.25 2.79
C ASP A 93 5.90 -1.82 3.99
N ILE A 94 4.58 -1.81 3.84
CA ILE A 94 3.64 -1.58 4.93
C ILE A 94 2.60 -2.68 4.87
N PHE A 95 2.55 -3.51 5.91
CA PHE A 95 1.63 -4.65 5.96
C PHE A 95 0.79 -4.68 7.25
N SER A 96 -0.50 -5.00 7.10
CA SER A 96 -1.50 -5.09 8.18
C SER A 96 -1.42 -3.94 9.18
N SER A 97 -1.27 -2.71 8.69
CA SER A 97 -0.97 -1.53 9.50
C SER A 97 -1.98 -0.42 9.29
N ARG A 98 -2.11 0.46 10.29
CA ARG A 98 -2.96 1.66 10.20
C ARG A 98 -2.11 2.90 10.10
N ILE A 99 -2.41 3.78 9.15
CA ILE A 99 -1.88 5.14 9.07
C ILE A 99 -2.95 6.09 9.60
N GLY A 100 -2.72 6.68 10.77
CA GLY A 100 -3.65 7.60 11.45
C GLY A 100 -3.71 8.99 10.80
N HIS A 101 -3.65 9.08 9.48
CA HIS A 101 -3.71 10.33 8.73
C HIS A 101 -4.64 10.20 7.52
N ALA A 102 -5.56 11.16 7.38
CA ALA A 102 -6.46 11.25 6.24
C ALA A 102 -5.73 11.52 4.90
N ARG A 103 -4.44 11.87 4.92
CA ARG A 103 -3.64 12.15 3.74
C ARG A 103 -2.25 11.54 3.85
N VAL A 104 -1.93 10.68 2.89
CA VAL A 104 -0.69 9.90 2.82
C VAL A 104 0.04 10.32 1.54
N ASP A 105 0.98 11.26 1.65
CA ASP A 105 1.84 11.66 0.54
C ASP A 105 3.17 10.89 0.61
N VAL A 106 3.50 10.12 -0.44
CA VAL A 106 4.76 9.40 -0.62
C VAL A 106 5.55 10.10 -1.71
N ARG A 107 6.53 10.92 -1.33
CA ARG A 107 7.39 11.67 -2.26
C ARG A 107 8.85 11.23 -2.11
N LEU A 108 9.14 10.03 -2.63
CA LEU A 108 10.42 9.37 -2.48
C LEU A 108 11.06 9.18 -3.87
N PRO A 109 11.96 10.08 -4.30
CA PRO A 109 12.42 10.12 -5.69
C PRO A 109 13.28 8.93 -6.11
N LEU A 110 13.81 8.17 -5.14
CA LEU A 110 14.63 6.98 -5.38
C LEU A 110 13.88 5.67 -5.09
N LEU A 111 12.60 5.74 -4.69
CA LEU A 111 11.81 4.57 -4.36
C LEU A 111 11.59 3.73 -5.61
N ARG A 112 11.92 2.45 -5.52
CA ARG A 112 11.84 1.47 -6.60
C ARG A 112 10.74 0.44 -6.36
N PHE A 113 10.46 0.13 -5.10
CA PHE A 113 9.48 -0.87 -4.70
C PHE A 113 8.59 -0.29 -3.60
N ILE A 114 7.29 -0.45 -3.74
CA ILE A 114 6.33 -0.17 -2.67
C ILE A 114 5.32 -1.30 -2.60
N ASP A 115 5.12 -1.80 -1.39
CA ASP A 115 4.14 -2.82 -1.06
C ASP A 115 3.22 -2.28 0.05
N LEU A 116 1.94 -2.22 -0.24
CA LEU A 116 0.88 -1.81 0.67
C LEU A 116 -0.11 -2.97 0.84
N ASP A 117 0.14 -3.81 1.84
CA ASP A 117 -0.69 -4.95 2.17
C ASP A 117 -1.59 -4.64 3.38
N GLU A 118 -2.91 -4.73 3.23
CA GLU A 118 -3.88 -4.45 4.30
C GLU A 118 -3.62 -3.12 5.05
N VAL A 119 -3.37 -2.05 4.28
CA VAL A 119 -3.10 -0.72 4.83
C VAL A 119 -4.40 0.05 5.04
N ASP A 120 -4.72 0.28 6.32
CA ASP A 120 -5.86 1.07 6.76
C ASP A 120 -5.47 2.55 6.94
N VAL A 121 -6.25 3.47 6.40
CA VAL A 121 -6.04 4.94 6.49
C VAL A 121 -7.18 5.64 7.21
N SER A 122 -7.96 4.89 7.99
CA SER A 122 -9.05 5.43 8.80
C SER A 122 -8.54 6.29 9.97
N PRO A 123 -9.27 7.36 10.34
CA PRO A 123 -8.94 8.16 11.52
C PRO A 123 -9.01 7.32 12.80
N GLU A 124 -8.18 7.66 13.79
CA GLU A 124 -8.04 6.91 15.05
C GLU A 124 -9.34 6.79 15.86
N ASP A 125 -10.31 7.68 15.61
CA ASP A 125 -11.56 7.82 16.38
C ASP A 125 -12.55 6.64 16.23
N GLY A 126 -12.19 5.60 15.47
CA GLY A 126 -12.85 4.29 15.51
C GLY A 126 -14.29 4.25 15.04
N ARG A 127 -14.78 5.30 14.35
CA ARG A 127 -16.10 5.29 13.72
C ARG A 127 -16.06 4.49 12.42
N SER A 128 -16.03 3.17 12.55
CA SER A 128 -16.29 2.25 11.43
C SER A 128 -17.70 2.50 10.90
N GLY A 129 -17.83 2.84 9.61
CA GLY A 129 -19.12 3.04 8.94
C GLY A 129 -19.33 4.42 8.29
N GLY A 130 -18.31 5.28 8.27
CA GLY A 130 -18.30 6.53 7.51
C GLY A 130 -17.81 6.39 6.05
N PRO A 131 -17.93 7.46 5.23
CA PRO A 131 -17.45 7.52 3.85
C PRO A 131 -15.93 7.29 3.78
N PRO A 132 -15.37 7.00 2.60
CA PRO A 132 -13.95 6.72 2.44
C PRO A 132 -13.05 7.81 3.05
N PHE A 133 -11.99 7.36 3.72
CA PHE A 133 -11.37 8.16 4.78
C PHE A 133 -10.01 8.76 4.42
N GLY A 134 -9.27 8.14 3.50
CA GLY A 134 -7.90 8.54 3.20
C GLY A 134 -7.64 8.89 1.74
N GLU A 135 -6.72 9.83 1.53
CA GLU A 135 -6.18 10.19 0.23
C GLU A 135 -4.72 9.74 0.17
N ILE A 136 -4.41 8.80 -0.72
CA ILE A 136 -3.03 8.34 -0.96
C ILE A 136 -2.50 8.98 -2.24
N THR A 137 -1.34 9.61 -2.17
CA THR A 137 -0.63 10.17 -3.32
C THR A 137 0.81 9.69 -3.33
N ILE A 138 1.21 8.97 -4.37
CA ILE A 138 2.57 8.49 -4.60
C ILE A 138 3.17 9.26 -5.78
N ASP A 139 4.28 9.95 -5.55
CA ASP A 139 5.11 10.57 -6.57
C ASP A 139 6.53 10.00 -6.44
N ALA A 140 6.81 9.00 -7.28
CA ALA A 140 8.01 8.18 -7.22
C ALA A 140 8.51 7.92 -8.65
N PRO A 141 9.32 8.83 -9.23
CA PRO A 141 9.78 8.74 -10.62
C PRO A 141 10.58 7.48 -10.95
N GLU A 142 11.24 6.87 -9.95
CA GLU A 142 12.06 5.67 -10.11
C GLU A 142 11.32 4.38 -9.74
N LEU A 143 10.01 4.47 -9.43
CA LEU A 143 9.21 3.32 -9.00
C LEU A 143 9.10 2.30 -10.14
N LEU A 144 9.44 1.05 -9.83
CA LEU A 144 9.41 -0.08 -10.74
C LEU A 144 8.25 -1.02 -10.43
N GLU A 145 7.92 -1.19 -9.15
CA GLU A 145 6.90 -2.12 -8.68
C GLU A 145 6.01 -1.45 -7.65
N LEU A 146 4.70 -1.56 -7.87
CA LEU A 146 3.64 -1.14 -6.96
C LEU A 146 2.77 -2.35 -6.67
N ASP A 147 2.73 -2.76 -5.42
CA ASP A 147 1.77 -3.74 -4.91
C ASP A 147 0.82 -3.06 -3.92
N VAL A 148 -0.48 -3.31 -4.10
CA VAL A 148 -1.55 -2.85 -3.23
C VAL A 148 -2.52 -4.01 -3.05
N THR A 149 -2.35 -4.76 -1.97
CA THR A 149 -3.17 -5.93 -1.66
C THR A 149 -3.99 -5.70 -0.41
N CYS A 150 -5.17 -6.29 -0.41
CA CYS A 150 -6.02 -6.33 0.77
C CYS A 150 -6.82 -7.63 0.74
N ASN A 151 -7.03 -8.21 1.91
CA ASN A 151 -8.09 -9.18 2.07
C ASN A 151 -9.44 -8.47 1.88
N ALA A 152 -10.37 -9.11 1.16
CA ALA A 152 -11.60 -8.45 0.75
C ALA A 152 -12.41 -7.97 1.97
N GLY A 153 -12.58 -6.66 2.10
CA GLY A 153 -13.30 -6.04 3.22
C GLY A 153 -12.48 -5.85 4.51
N SER A 154 -11.17 -6.14 4.48
CA SER A 154 -10.31 -6.05 5.67
C SER A 154 -9.87 -4.64 6.02
N THR A 155 -9.84 -3.72 5.05
CA THR A 155 -9.51 -2.30 5.26
C THR A 155 -10.66 -1.41 4.84
N THR A 156 -10.64 -0.16 5.33
CA THR A 156 -11.58 0.86 4.85
C THR A 156 -11.19 1.34 3.45
N ASP A 157 -12.19 1.79 2.71
CA ASP A 157 -12.00 2.34 1.38
C ASP A 157 -11.25 3.67 1.40
N TYR A 158 -10.53 3.91 0.30
CA TYR A 158 -9.86 5.18 0.08
C TYR A 158 -10.77 6.15 -0.64
N LYS A 159 -10.61 7.43 -0.32
CA LYS A 159 -11.30 8.52 -1.03
C LYS A 159 -10.63 8.77 -2.36
N SER A 160 -9.31 8.68 -2.39
CA SER A 160 -8.58 8.64 -3.65
C SER A 160 -7.22 7.96 -3.52
N PHE A 161 -6.79 7.36 -4.61
CA PHE A 161 -5.46 6.83 -4.79
C PHE A 161 -4.84 7.42 -6.06
N ARG A 162 -3.72 8.11 -5.92
CA ARG A 162 -3.01 8.72 -7.05
C ARG A 162 -1.58 8.23 -7.07
N VAL A 163 -1.10 7.80 -8.23
CA VAL A 163 0.30 7.44 -8.43
C VAL A 163 0.85 8.08 -9.69
N ARG A 164 2.02 8.70 -9.56
CA ARG A 164 2.87 9.11 -10.69
C ARG A 164 4.17 8.31 -10.62
N ALA A 165 4.30 7.37 -11.54
CA ALA A 165 5.39 6.40 -11.62
C ALA A 165 5.76 6.12 -13.09
N PRO A 166 6.47 7.05 -13.76
CA PRO A 166 6.82 6.94 -15.19
C PRO A 166 7.70 5.75 -15.56
N ARG A 167 8.29 5.06 -14.57
CA ARG A 167 9.14 3.88 -14.78
C ARG A 167 8.49 2.60 -14.27
N LEU A 168 7.21 2.63 -13.90
CA LEU A 168 6.49 1.48 -13.36
C LEU A 168 6.49 0.35 -14.39
N ARG A 169 6.82 -0.85 -13.93
CA ARG A 169 6.91 -2.07 -14.75
C ARG A 169 5.95 -3.15 -14.27
N LEU A 170 5.72 -3.21 -12.96
CA LEU A 170 4.83 -4.16 -12.31
C LEU A 170 3.76 -3.42 -11.52
N LEU A 171 2.50 -3.79 -11.74
CA LEU A 171 1.36 -3.30 -10.96
C LEU A 171 0.53 -4.49 -10.46
N CYS A 172 0.52 -4.70 -9.15
CA CYS A 172 -0.41 -5.59 -8.50
C CYS A 172 -1.42 -4.76 -7.72
N TRP A 173 -2.70 -5.07 -7.91
CA TRP A 173 -3.78 -4.42 -7.19
C TRP A 173 -4.85 -5.46 -6.86
N ALA A 174 -5.08 -5.74 -5.59
CA ALA A 174 -6.02 -6.76 -5.17
C ALA A 174 -6.94 -6.29 -4.02
N ASN A 175 -8.25 -6.31 -4.28
CA ASN A 175 -9.36 -6.08 -3.34
C ASN A 175 -9.30 -4.80 -2.48
N GLN A 176 -8.39 -3.87 -2.77
CA GLN A 176 -8.44 -2.52 -2.23
C GLN A 176 -9.33 -1.65 -3.13
N PHE A 177 -10.23 -0.89 -2.51
CA PHE A 177 -11.06 0.07 -3.23
C PHE A 177 -10.66 1.52 -2.94
N ALA A 178 -10.82 2.34 -3.96
CA ALA A 178 -10.72 3.78 -3.90
C ALA A 178 -11.78 4.42 -4.81
N GLU A 179 -12.56 5.39 -4.32
CA GLU A 179 -13.57 6.08 -5.14
C GLU A 179 -12.99 6.69 -6.42
N ARG A 180 -11.74 7.18 -6.32
CA ARG A 180 -11.02 7.80 -7.42
C ARG A 180 -9.62 7.23 -7.50
N VAL A 181 -9.30 6.64 -8.63
CA VAL A 181 -7.95 6.18 -8.94
C VAL A 181 -7.40 6.97 -10.12
N ALA A 182 -6.19 7.49 -9.97
CA ALA A 182 -5.44 8.10 -11.06
C ALA A 182 -4.05 7.50 -11.11
N ILE A 183 -3.73 6.83 -12.22
CA ILE A 183 -2.43 6.24 -12.46
C ILE A 183 -1.78 7.02 -13.62
N ASP A 184 -0.59 7.54 -13.39
CA ASP A 184 0.24 8.17 -14.40
C ASP A 184 1.55 7.39 -14.52
N VAL A 185 1.62 6.56 -15.55
CA VAL A 185 2.79 5.74 -15.86
C VAL A 185 3.70 6.38 -16.92
N GLY A 186 3.50 7.67 -17.21
CA GLY A 186 4.29 8.44 -18.16
C GLY A 186 4.04 8.07 -19.63
N ARG A 187 4.47 6.87 -20.05
CA ARG A 187 4.31 6.38 -21.42
C ARG A 187 3.46 5.11 -21.44
N PRO A 188 2.59 4.92 -22.45
CA PRO A 188 1.84 3.67 -22.60
C PRO A 188 2.76 2.45 -22.65
N GLY A 189 2.29 1.35 -22.07
CA GLY A 189 3.00 0.07 -22.06
C GLY A 189 4.29 0.07 -21.23
N SER A 190 4.54 1.04 -20.37
CA SER A 190 5.64 0.98 -19.39
C SER A 190 5.46 -0.18 -18.41
N VAL A 191 4.23 -0.37 -17.93
CA VAL A 191 3.80 -1.54 -17.15
C VAL A 191 3.71 -2.75 -18.07
N LYS A 192 4.44 -3.82 -17.72
CA LYS A 192 4.56 -5.04 -18.52
C LYS A 192 3.95 -6.25 -17.83
N VAL A 193 3.87 -6.20 -16.50
CA VAL A 193 3.46 -7.32 -15.67
C VAL A 193 2.47 -6.80 -14.63
N GLY A 194 1.47 -7.60 -14.27
CA GLY A 194 0.56 -7.26 -13.20
C GLY A 194 -0.83 -7.84 -13.31
N VAL A 195 -1.60 -7.59 -12.26
CA VAL A 195 -3.00 -7.99 -12.18
C VAL A 195 -3.79 -6.94 -11.43
N ILE A 196 -5.00 -6.66 -11.92
CA ILE A 196 -6.00 -5.91 -11.16
C ILE A 196 -7.10 -6.89 -10.79
N GLN A 197 -7.32 -7.09 -9.51
CA GLN A 197 -8.30 -8.00 -8.96
C GLN A 197 -9.22 -7.27 -7.98
N GLN A 198 -10.51 -7.49 -8.10
CA GLN A 198 -11.53 -7.01 -7.19
C GLN A 198 -12.49 -8.15 -6.85
N ARG A 199 -12.84 -8.28 -5.57
CA ARG A 199 -13.91 -9.17 -5.11
C ARG A 199 -15.11 -8.30 -4.68
N SER A 200 -16.33 -8.76 -4.94
CA SER A 200 -17.50 -8.17 -4.29
C SER A 200 -17.41 -8.46 -2.81
N VAL A 201 -17.73 -7.46 -2.01
CA VAL A 201 -17.88 -7.61 -0.55
C VAL A 201 -19.26 -7.09 -0.19
N TYR A 202 -19.78 -7.49 0.97
CA TYR A 202 -21.12 -7.08 1.44
C TYR A 202 -21.42 -5.59 1.31
N THR A 203 -20.40 -4.74 1.40
CA THR A 203 -20.53 -3.28 1.36
C THR A 203 -20.36 -2.69 -0.05
N ARG A 204 -20.05 -3.49 -1.07
CA ARG A 204 -19.72 -3.00 -2.41
C ARG A 204 -20.22 -3.89 -3.53
N GLU A 205 -21.02 -3.28 -4.39
CA GLU A 205 -21.47 -3.86 -5.66
C GLU A 205 -20.32 -3.96 -6.68
N MET A 206 -20.41 -4.96 -7.56
CA MET A 206 -19.40 -5.19 -8.59
C MET A 206 -19.33 -4.06 -9.64
N GLU A 207 -20.39 -3.27 -9.79
CA GLU A 207 -20.41 -2.11 -10.69
C GLU A 207 -19.33 -1.08 -10.31
N SER A 208 -19.23 -0.72 -9.03
CA SER A 208 -18.18 0.19 -8.54
C SER A 208 -16.78 -0.37 -8.75
N SER A 209 -16.59 -1.68 -8.53
CA SER A 209 -15.31 -2.36 -8.78
C SER A 209 -14.91 -2.31 -10.27
N ARG A 210 -15.89 -2.43 -11.17
CA ARG A 210 -15.69 -2.29 -12.62
C ARG A 210 -15.30 -0.86 -12.99
N GLU A 211 -15.96 0.14 -12.43
CA GLU A 211 -15.64 1.55 -12.65
C GLU A 211 -14.20 1.87 -12.21
N GLN A 212 -13.79 1.44 -11.02
CA GLN A 212 -12.42 1.62 -10.56
C GLN A 212 -11.41 0.94 -11.50
N MET A 213 -11.70 -0.29 -11.94
CA MET A 213 -10.84 -0.98 -12.90
C MET A 213 -10.69 -0.20 -14.21
N MET A 214 -11.77 0.41 -14.72
CA MET A 214 -11.70 1.26 -15.91
C MET A 214 -10.87 2.53 -15.67
N GLN A 215 -10.97 3.15 -14.49
CA GLN A 215 -10.13 4.30 -14.12
C GLN A 215 -8.65 3.92 -14.11
N MET A 216 -8.31 2.77 -13.53
CA MET A 216 -6.94 2.25 -13.51
C MET A 216 -6.42 1.98 -14.92
N LEU A 217 -7.20 1.28 -15.75
CA LEU A 217 -6.85 0.97 -17.13
C LEU A 217 -6.67 2.24 -17.97
N GLY A 218 -7.45 3.29 -17.73
CA GLY A 218 -7.26 4.59 -18.40
C GLY A 218 -5.93 5.26 -18.07
N GLY A 219 -5.42 5.06 -16.84
CA GLY A 219 -4.08 5.53 -16.48
C GLY A 219 -2.95 4.68 -17.09
N LEU A 220 -3.20 3.39 -17.33
CA LEU A 220 -2.24 2.47 -17.95
C LEU A 220 -2.19 2.57 -19.49
N LEU A 221 -3.31 2.98 -20.10
CA LEU A 221 -3.49 3.12 -21.54
C LEU A 221 -3.82 4.59 -21.90
N PRO A 222 -2.93 5.55 -21.61
CA PRO A 222 -3.24 6.97 -21.71
C PRO A 222 -3.51 7.46 -23.14
N ASP A 223 -3.11 6.68 -24.16
CA ASP A 223 -3.31 7.01 -25.58
C ASP A 223 -4.67 6.54 -26.12
N LEU A 224 -5.40 5.72 -25.37
CA LEU A 224 -6.74 5.29 -25.75
C LEU A 224 -7.80 6.25 -25.18
N PRO A 225 -8.82 6.60 -25.96
CA PRO A 225 -9.93 7.36 -25.42
C PRO A 225 -10.76 6.49 -24.45
N PRO A 226 -11.35 7.07 -23.39
CA PRO A 226 -12.04 6.32 -22.33
C PRO A 226 -13.07 5.31 -22.82
N GLU A 227 -13.83 5.66 -23.87
CA GLU A 227 -14.86 4.81 -24.49
C GLU A 227 -14.31 3.56 -25.16
N SER A 228 -13.03 3.52 -25.52
CA SER A 228 -12.40 2.38 -26.21
C SER A 228 -11.74 1.39 -25.25
N ILE A 229 -11.42 1.82 -24.02
CA ILE A 229 -10.68 1.01 -23.03
C ILE A 229 -11.40 -0.32 -22.77
N ALA A 230 -12.71 -0.28 -22.52
CA ALA A 230 -13.50 -1.47 -22.23
C ALA A 230 -13.44 -2.50 -23.36
N GLY A 231 -13.45 -2.04 -24.62
CA GLY A 231 -13.35 -2.93 -25.80
C GLY A 231 -11.99 -3.63 -25.89
N VAL A 232 -10.91 -2.90 -25.61
CA VAL A 232 -9.53 -3.41 -25.65
C VAL A 232 -9.24 -4.35 -24.46
N ALA A 233 -9.72 -4.02 -23.27
CA ALA A 233 -9.48 -4.78 -22.05
C ALA A 233 -10.33 -6.06 -21.94
N ARG A 234 -11.52 -6.09 -22.57
CA ARG A 234 -12.49 -7.19 -22.45
C ARG A 234 -11.90 -8.61 -22.61
N PRO A 235 -11.00 -8.91 -23.57
CA PRO A 235 -10.43 -10.25 -23.72
C PRO A 235 -9.55 -10.69 -22.54
N TYR A 236 -9.10 -9.75 -21.73
CA TYR A 236 -8.19 -9.95 -20.59
C TYR A 236 -8.91 -9.82 -19.25
N MET A 237 -10.22 -9.59 -19.29
CA MET A 237 -11.05 -9.47 -18.11
C MET A 237 -11.86 -10.74 -17.90
N THR A 238 -11.86 -11.22 -16.67
CA THR A 238 -12.68 -12.36 -16.24
C THR A 238 -13.56 -11.95 -15.08
N LEU A 239 -14.82 -12.38 -15.13
CA LEU A 239 -15.75 -12.32 -14.00
C LEU A 239 -16.07 -13.77 -13.62
N GLY A 240 -15.83 -14.14 -12.38
CA GLY A 240 -16.11 -15.47 -11.85
C GLY A 240 -16.71 -15.42 -10.45
N GLU A 241 -17.11 -16.57 -9.94
CA GLU A 241 -17.56 -16.75 -8.55
C GLU A 241 -16.33 -17.04 -7.66
N CYS A 242 -16.33 -16.53 -6.43
CA CYS A 242 -15.34 -16.90 -5.41
C CYS A 242 -15.62 -18.35 -4.95
N VAL A 243 -14.60 -19.18 -4.89
CA VAL A 243 -14.70 -20.59 -4.45
C VAL A 243 -14.45 -20.73 -2.93
N ASP A 244 -14.03 -19.65 -2.27
CA ASP A 244 -13.59 -19.63 -0.87
C ASP A 244 -14.70 -19.24 0.13
N SER A 245 -15.96 -19.05 -0.31
CA SER A 245 -17.06 -18.79 0.61
C SER A 245 -17.47 -20.10 1.26
N ASP A 246 -17.42 -20.17 2.60
CA ASP A 246 -18.15 -21.19 3.35
C ASP A 246 -19.59 -21.23 2.77
N ASP A 247 -19.99 -22.37 2.23
CA ASP A 247 -21.27 -22.59 1.52
C ASP A 247 -22.46 -22.47 2.50
N ASP A 248 -22.69 -21.28 3.05
CA ASP A 248 -23.98 -20.92 3.63
C ASP A 248 -24.90 -20.56 2.46
N GLU A 249 -25.89 -21.43 2.18
CA GLU A 249 -26.83 -21.31 1.05
C GLU A 249 -27.61 -19.97 1.03
N ASP A 250 -27.57 -19.20 2.12
CA ASP A 250 -28.24 -17.91 2.30
C ASP A 250 -27.31 -16.69 2.04
N GLU A 251 -26.01 -16.88 1.82
CA GLU A 251 -25.09 -15.76 1.51
C GLU A 251 -25.04 -15.46 -0.01
N PRO A 252 -25.10 -14.18 -0.42
CA PRO A 252 -24.97 -13.81 -1.81
C PRO A 252 -23.60 -14.25 -2.33
N LYS A 253 -23.61 -15.00 -3.45
CA LYS A 253 -22.39 -15.46 -4.11
C LYS A 253 -21.42 -14.31 -4.34
N GLN A 254 -20.22 -14.42 -3.78
CA GLN A 254 -19.20 -13.42 -3.97
C GLN A 254 -18.65 -13.54 -5.40
N GLU A 255 -18.62 -12.42 -6.11
CA GLU A 255 -18.06 -12.31 -7.45
C GLU A 255 -16.60 -11.84 -7.39
N LYS A 256 -15.80 -12.26 -8.38
CA LYS A 256 -14.40 -11.87 -8.56
C LYS A 256 -14.20 -11.35 -9.98
N LEU A 257 -13.81 -10.08 -10.09
CA LEU A 257 -13.40 -9.43 -11.32
C LEU A 257 -11.87 -9.36 -11.38
N THR A 258 -11.28 -9.85 -12.47
CA THR A 258 -9.83 -9.83 -12.68
C THR A 258 -9.51 -9.25 -14.05
N CYS A 259 -8.41 -8.51 -14.16
CA CYS A 259 -7.81 -8.08 -15.42
C CYS A 259 -6.32 -8.46 -15.44
N ASP A 260 -5.92 -9.23 -16.45
CA ASP A 260 -4.55 -9.64 -16.72
C ASP A 260 -3.79 -8.55 -17.49
N ILE A 261 -2.85 -7.87 -16.82
CA ILE A 261 -2.05 -6.80 -17.43
C ILE A 261 -1.02 -7.38 -18.39
N ASP A 262 -0.42 -8.53 -18.08
CA ASP A 262 0.59 -9.19 -18.90
C ASP A 262 0.01 -9.48 -20.29
N GLY A 263 -1.16 -10.13 -20.31
CA GLY A 263 -1.90 -10.41 -21.53
C GLY A 263 -2.25 -9.15 -22.31
N LEU A 264 -2.76 -8.13 -21.61
CA LEU A 264 -3.18 -6.85 -22.19
C LEU A 264 -2.01 -6.13 -22.88
N MET A 265 -0.86 -6.04 -22.21
CA MET A 265 0.30 -5.27 -22.65
C MET A 265 1.16 -5.99 -23.69
N SER A 266 1.02 -7.32 -23.81
CA SER A 266 1.76 -8.13 -24.79
C SER A 266 1.41 -7.85 -26.26
N ARG A 267 0.27 -7.20 -26.55
CA ARG A 267 -0.19 -6.93 -27.93
C ARG A 267 0.43 -5.72 -28.60
N GLY A 268 1.30 -4.97 -27.92
CA GLY A 268 1.94 -3.77 -28.50
C GLY A 268 0.93 -2.66 -28.82
N ILE A 269 0.04 -2.40 -27.85
CA ILE A 269 -0.87 -1.25 -27.84
C ILE A 269 -0.05 0.04 -27.76
#